data_AF-A0A3G5EAB4-F1
#
_entry.id   AF-A0A3G5EAB4-F1
#
_cell.length_a   1.000
_cell.length_b   1.000
_cell.length_c   1.000
_cell.angle_alpha   90.00
_cell.angle_beta   90.00
_cell.angle_gamma   90.00
#
_symmetry.space_group_name_H-M   'P 1'
#
loop_
_entity.id
_entity.type
_entity.pdbx_description
1 polymer ?
#
loop_
_entity_poly.entity_id
_entity_poly.type
_entity_poly.pdbx_seq_one_letter_code
_entity_poly.pdbx_strand_id
1 'polypeptide(L)' 'EVIYVGCLKEEVHPNEQDEVSQILLESFKCIPTFLPDDMFTRYYHGFCKQQLWPLFHYMLPLTPELGGRFNRSLWQAYV' A
#
# COMPACT_ATOMS: atom_id res chain seq x y z
N GLU A 1 16.58 -7.07 18.42
CA GLU A 1 16.51 -7.50 17.00
C GLU A 1 15.38 -6.71 16.34
N VAL A 2 15.52 -6.32 15.07
CA VAL A 2 14.54 -5.51 14.33
C VAL A 2 14.04 -6.33 13.14
N ILE A 3 12.72 -6.37 12.94
CA ILE A 3 12.07 -7.02 11.80
C ILE A 3 11.29 -5.94 11.05
N TYR A 4 11.45 -5.91 9.73
CA TYR A 4 10.70 -5.03 8.84
C TYR A 4 9.46 -5.75 8.32
N VAL A 5 8.30 -5.11 8.40
CA VAL A 5 7.04 -5.67 7.88
C VAL A 5 6.51 -4.70 6.82
N GLY A 6 6.20 -5.20 5.63
CA GLY A 6 5.72 -4.32 4.56
C GLY A 6 5.36 -5.06 3.28
N CYS A 7 4.79 -4.30 2.33
CA CYS A 7 4.35 -4.83 1.04
C CYS A 7 5.50 -4.86 0.03
N LEU A 8 5.47 -5.84 -0.87
CA LEU A 8 6.31 -5.83 -2.06
C LEU A 8 5.64 -5.00 -3.16
N LYS A 9 6.47 -4.46 -4.06
CA LYS A 9 5.98 -3.71 -5.23
C LYS A 9 5.39 -4.63 -6.30
N GLU A 10 5.95 -5.83 -6.43
CA GLU A 10 5.58 -6.80 -7.46
C GLU A 10 4.59 -7.83 -6.90
N GLU A 11 3.69 -8.30 -7.76
CA GLU A 11 2.79 -9.41 -7.45
C GLU A 11 3.58 -10.71 -7.40
N VAL A 12 3.45 -11.45 -6.29
CA VAL A 12 4.07 -12.76 -6.13
C VAL A 12 2.98 -13.81 -6.24
N HIS A 13 3.16 -14.73 -7.19
CA HIS A 13 2.20 -15.80 -7.40
C HIS A 13 2.02 -16.61 -6.11
N PRO A 14 0.80 -17.02 -5.73
CA PRO A 14 0.55 -17.71 -4.45
C PRO A 14 1.48 -18.91 -4.17
N ASN A 15 1.83 -19.67 -5.22
CA ASN A 15 2.73 -20.82 -5.10
C ASN A 15 4.19 -20.46 -4.76
N GLU A 16 4.60 -19.20 -4.93
CA GLU A 16 5.96 -18.70 -4.68
C GLU A 16 6.05 -17.91 -3.36
N GLN A 17 4.92 -17.59 -2.73
CA GLN A 17 4.87 -16.70 -1.56
C GLN A 17 5.63 -17.25 -0.35
N ASP A 18 5.60 -18.57 -0.14
CA ASP A 18 6.32 -19.21 0.97
C ASP A 18 7.84 -19.11 0.78
N GLU A 19 8.33 -19.39 -0.43
CA GLU A 19 9.75 -19.29 -0.77
C GLU A 19 10.25 -17.85 -0.65
N VAL A 20 9.49 -16.89 -1.21
CA VAL A 20 9.82 -15.46 -1.12
C VAL A 20 9.83 -14.99 0.34
N SER A 21 8.88 -15.45 1.17
CA SER A 21 8.82 -15.08 2.59
C SER A 21 10.03 -15.59 3.37
N GLN A 22 10.48 -16.82 3.11
CA GLN A 22 11.68 -17.37 3.74
C GLN A 22 12.92 -16.57 3.34
N ILE A 23 13.11 -16.30 2.04
CA ILE A 23 14.24 -15.52 1.54
C ILE A 23 14.28 -14.13 2.19
N LEU A 24 13.13 -13.45 2.26
CA LEU A 24 13.02 -12.12 2.84
C LEU A 24 13.33 -12.09 4.34
N LEU A 25 12.87 -13.09 5.09
CA LEU A 25 13.11 -13.18 6.52
C LEU A 25 14.59 -13.48 6.82
N GLU A 26 15.17 -14.48 6.15
CA GLU A 26 16.53 -14.95 6.41
C GLU A 26 17.58 -13.93 5.95
N SER A 27 17.39 -13.36 4.76
CA SER A 27 18.38 -12.48 4.14
C SER A 27 18.25 -11.02 4.54
N PHE A 28 17.03 -10.55 4.85
CA PHE A 28 16.74 -9.13 5.04
C PHE A 28 16.03 -8.80 6.36
N LYS A 29 15.65 -9.81 7.16
CA LYS A 29 14.79 -9.63 8.34
C LYS A 29 13.47 -8.94 7.97
N CYS A 30 12.93 -9.27 6.80
CA CYS A 30 11.70 -8.71 6.26
C CYS A 30 10.58 -9.77 6.25
N ILE A 31 9.38 -9.37 6.65
CA ILE A 31 8.16 -10.16 6.50
C ILE A 31 7.28 -9.45 5.45
N PRO A 32 7.08 -10.06 4.27
CA PRO A 32 6.22 -9.48 3.24
C PRO A 32 4.75 -9.58 3.64
N THR A 33 3.97 -8.57 3.31
CA THR A 33 2.51 -8.62 3.28
C THR A 33 2.05 -8.64 1.83
N PHE A 34 1.56 -9.78 1.36
CA PHE A 34 1.04 -9.91 0.00
C PHE A 34 -0.37 -9.33 -0.08
N LEU A 35 -0.56 -8.38 -0.98
CA LEU A 35 -1.84 -7.72 -1.21
C LEU A 35 -2.24 -7.90 -2.67
N PRO A 36 -3.54 -8.12 -2.97
CA PRO A 36 -4.03 -8.06 -4.34
C PRO A 36 -3.73 -6.70 -4.97
N ASP A 37 -3.43 -6.67 -6.27
CA ASP A 37 -3.08 -5.43 -6.99
C ASP A 37 -4.17 -4.34 -6.88
N ASP A 38 -5.44 -4.74 -7.02
CA ASP A 38 -6.60 -3.85 -6.83
C ASP A 38 -6.68 -3.28 -5.40
N MET A 39 -6.32 -4.08 -4.38
CA MET A 39 -6.24 -3.58 -3.01
C MET A 39 -5.13 -2.55 -2.89
N PHE A 40 -3.93 -2.86 -3.40
CA PHE A 40 -2.77 -1.94 -3.39
C PHE A 40 -3.11 -0.60 -4.05
N THR A 41 -3.73 -0.67 -5.22
CA THR A 41 -4.17 0.52 -5.95
C THR A 41 -5.16 1.36 -5.14
N ARG A 42 -6.17 0.76 -4.51
CA ARG A 42 -7.15 1.52 -3.74
C ARG A 42 -6.60 2.11 -2.45
N TYR A 43 -5.83 1.34 -1.67
CA TYR A 43 -5.33 1.83 -0.38
C TYR A 43 -4.14 2.78 -0.56
N TYR A 44 -3.13 2.40 -1.35
CA TYR A 44 -1.91 3.17 -1.47
C TYR A 44 -2.07 4.32 -2.46
N HIS A 45 -2.40 4.02 -3.71
CA HIS A 45 -2.54 5.06 -4.73
C HIS A 45 -3.79 5.92 -4.49
N GLY A 46 -4.93 5.29 -4.17
CA GLY A 46 -6.17 6.01 -3.86
C GLY A 46 -6.09 6.75 -2.53
N PHE A 47 -6.23 6.05 -1.41
CA PHE A 47 -6.38 6.72 -0.12
C PHE A 47 -5.10 7.44 0.34
N CYS A 48 -3.96 6.75 0.40
CA CYS A 48 -2.72 7.35 0.91
C CYS A 48 -2.20 8.48 0.00
N LYS A 49 -2.09 8.24 -1.31
CA LYS A 49 -1.45 9.19 -2.24
C LYS A 49 -2.40 10.26 -2.80
N GLN A 50 -3.67 9.98 -3.03
CA GLN A 50 -4.61 10.99 -3.56
C GLN A 50 -5.40 11.71 -2.47
N GLN A 51 -5.60 11.14 -1.27
CA GLN A 51 -6.35 11.80 -0.19
C GLN A 51 -5.44 12.28 0.95
N LEU A 52 -4.73 11.38 1.63
CA LEU A 52 -3.94 11.74 2.81
C LEU A 52 -2.74 12.63 2.48
N TRP A 53 -2.00 12.29 1.42
CA TRP A 53 -0.81 13.04 1.04
C TRP A 53 -1.12 14.52 0.71
N PRO A 54 -2.05 14.85 -0.20
CA PRO A 54 -2.42 16.25 -0.45
C PRO A 54 -2.92 16.97 0.81
N LEU A 55 -3.71 16.30 1.64
CA LEU A 55 -4.23 16.83 2.90
C LEU A 55 -3.10 17.23 3.86
N PHE A 56 -2.13 16.34 4.07
CA PHE A 56 -0.99 16.62 4.96
C PHE A 56 0.00 17.63 4.39
N HIS A 57 -0.03 17.89 3.08
CA HIS A 57 0.85 18.85 2.41
C HIS A 57 0.13 20.16 2.05
N TYR A 58 -1.04 20.43 2.61
CA TYR A 58 -1.83 21.65 2.38
C TYR A 58 -2.09 21.95 0.89
N MET A 59 -2.15 20.90 0.07
CA MET A 59 -2.48 21.04 -1.33
C MET A 59 -3.99 21.28 -1.44
N LEU A 60 -4.36 22.49 -1.84
CA LEU A 60 -5.76 22.83 -2.08
C LEU A 60 -6.32 22.00 -3.24
N PRO A 61 -7.59 21.58 -3.17
CA PRO A 61 -8.19 20.83 -4.26
C PRO A 61 -8.47 21.75 -5.44
N LEU A 62 -7.46 21.88 -6.31
CA LEU A 62 -7.56 22.66 -7.54
C LEU A 62 -8.40 21.92 -8.60
N THR A 63 -8.44 20.58 -8.53
CA THR A 63 -9.28 19.73 -9.36
C THR A 63 -9.85 18.57 -8.53
N PRO A 64 -10.92 17.89 -8.99
CA PRO A 64 -11.42 16.68 -8.32
C PRO A 64 -10.38 15.57 -8.18
N GLU A 65 -9.36 15.52 -9.05
CA GLU A 65 -8.26 14.54 -8.95
C GLU A 65 -7.20 14.92 -7.91
N LEU A 66 -7.09 16.21 -7.55
CA LEU A 66 -6.14 16.74 -6.58
C LEU A 66 -6.85 16.98 -5.25
N GLY A 67 -6.69 16.09 -4.26
CA GLY A 67 -7.32 16.28 -2.94
C GLY A 67 -8.86 16.19 -2.96
N GLY A 68 -9.40 15.38 -3.89
CA GLY A 68 -10.83 15.19 -4.13
C GLY A 68 -11.68 14.83 -2.91
N ARG A 69 -13.00 14.81 -3.09
CA ARG A 69 -13.96 14.48 -2.03
C ARG A 69 -13.62 13.13 -1.39
N PHE A 70 -13.82 13.03 -0.07
CA PHE A 70 -13.65 11.79 0.67
C PHE A 70 -14.36 10.62 -0.01
N ASN A 71 -13.66 9.50 -0.18
CA ASN A 71 -14.20 8.32 -0.82
C ASN A 71 -14.20 7.15 0.16
N ARG A 72 -15.40 6.70 0.53
CA ARG A 72 -15.59 5.65 1.53
C ARG A 72 -15.01 4.30 1.10
N SER A 73 -15.03 3.96 -0.19
CA SER A 73 -14.46 2.69 -0.66
C SER A 73 -12.93 2.68 -0.59
N LEU A 74 -12.28 3.82 -0.85
CA LEU A 74 -10.83 3.97 -0.66
C LEU A 74 -10.45 3.91 0.82
N TRP A 75 -11.25 4.54 1.70
CA TRP A 75 -11.08 4.40 3.15
C TRP A 75 -11.18 2.93 3.59
N GLN A 76 -12.17 2.19 3.09
CA GLN A 76 -12.33 0.77 3.41
C GLN A 76 -11.18 -0.12 2.91
N ALA A 77 -10.48 0.29 1.85
CA ALA A 77 -9.26 -0.40 1.42
C ALA A 77 -8.06 -0.07 2.33
N TYR A 78 -8.08 1.08 3.00
CA TYR A 78 -7.02 1.55 3.88
C TYR A 78 -7.08 0.99 5.31
N VAL A 79 -8.28 0.70 5.84
CA VAL A 79 -8.47 0.12 7.19
C VAL A 79 -8.60 -1.39 7.18
#